data_AF-A0A1A9RAR1-F1
#
_entry.id   AF-A0A1A9RAR1-F1
#
_cell.length_a   1.000
_cell.length_b   1.000
_cell.length_c   1.000
_cell.angle_alpha   90.00
_cell.angle_beta   90.00
_cell.angle_gamma   90.00
#
_symmetry.space_group_name_H-M   'P 1'
#
loop_
_entity.id
_entity.type
_entity.pdbx_description
1 polymer ?
#
loop_
_entity_poly.entity_id
_entity_poly.type
_entity_poly.pdbx_seq_one_letter_code
_entity_poly.pdbx_strand_id
1 'polypeptide(L)'
;MVLAAVCIAAWFSNIVNGSPLLDALPGMLILYVMVIIGLVIGRFCPFYLPSVAWVSLISIIATLPFFPGNGWIIARLAEVDFLAVVTPVLAYAGLALTGREFAMFKQTGWKLVIVALLVFTGTFIGSAVVAHVML
;
A
#
# COMPACT_ATOMS: atom_id res chain seq x y z
N MET A 1 -11.32 -1.09 16.40
CA MET A 1 -10.30 -1.74 17.25
C MET A 1 -9.00 -2.00 16.51
N VAL A 2 -9.00 -2.71 15.36
CA VAL A 2 -7.78 -2.91 14.54
C VAL A 2 -7.14 -1.60 14.09
N LEU A 3 -7.93 -0.60 13.68
CA LEU A 3 -7.44 0.73 13.32
C LEU A 3 -6.68 1.45 14.46
N ALA A 4 -7.16 1.31 15.70
CA ALA A 4 -6.53 1.93 16.88
C ALA A 4 -5.19 1.25 17.21
N ALA A 5 -5.09 -0.06 17.03
CA ALA A 5 -3.83 -0.80 17.17
C ALA A 5 -2.81 -0.42 16.08
N VAL A 6 -3.28 -0.20 14.84
CA VAL A 6 -2.43 0.30 13.74
C VAL A 6 -1.95 1.73 14.01
N CYS A 7 -2.78 2.60 14.59
CA CYS A 7 -2.37 3.95 15.00
C CYS A 7 -1.33 3.93 16.14
N ILE A 8 -1.44 3.02 17.11
CA ILE A 8 -0.44 2.87 18.19
C ILE A 8 0.88 2.29 17.64
N ALA A 9 0.80 1.34 16.72
CA ALA A 9 1.98 0.77 16.08
C ALA A 9 2.68 1.78 15.14
N ALA A 10 1.90 2.65 14.46
CA ALA A 10 2.43 3.79 13.71
C ALA A 10 3.10 4.83 14.61
N TRP A 11 2.61 5.02 15.84
CA TRP A 11 3.23 5.87 16.85
C TRP A 11 4.61 5.35 17.28
N PHE A 12 4.71 4.03 17.52
CA PHE A 12 5.99 3.37 17.86
C PHE A 12 6.98 3.33 16.70
N SER A 13 6.51 3.08 15.47
CA SER A 13 7.37 3.03 14.28
C SER A 13 7.93 4.42 13.90
N ASN A 14 7.26 5.49 14.32
CA ASN A 14 7.71 6.88 14.13
C ASN A 14 8.76 7.33 15.17
N ILE A 15 8.71 6.82 16.41
CA ILE A 15 9.75 7.08 17.43
C ILE A 15 11.13 6.55 17.00
N VAL A 16 11.16 5.49 16.18
CA VAL A 16 12.40 4.84 15.74
C VAL A 16 13.04 5.53 14.52
N ASN A 17 12.29 6.33 13.74
CA ASN A 17 12.78 6.96 12.49
C ASN A 17 13.20 8.44 12.62
N GLY A 18 13.04 9.08 13.79
CA GLY A 18 13.71 10.35 14.11
C GLY A 18 13.34 11.60 13.30
N SER A 19 12.27 11.60 12.50
CA SER A 19 11.78 12.80 11.79
C SER A 19 10.59 13.44 12.52
N PRO A 20 10.49 14.78 12.60
CA PRO A 20 9.45 15.45 13.37
C PRO A 20 8.07 15.15 12.78
N LEU A 21 7.29 14.37 13.53
CA LEU A 21 5.94 13.89 13.20
C LEU A 21 4.97 15.01 12.78
N LEU A 22 5.27 16.25 13.16
CA LEU A 22 4.48 17.44 12.82
C LEU A 22 4.50 17.78 11.32
N ASP A 23 5.59 17.48 10.62
CA ASP A 23 5.72 17.83 9.19
C ASP A 23 5.08 16.77 8.27
N ALA A 24 5.16 15.48 8.63
CA ALA A 24 4.54 14.39 7.87
C ALA A 24 3.01 14.24 8.10
N LEU A 25 2.49 14.84 9.18
CA LEU A 25 1.07 14.79 9.56
C LEU A 25 0.12 15.27 8.45
N PRO A 26 0.33 16.43 7.79
CA PRO A 26 -0.49 16.85 6.66
C PRO A 26 -0.48 15.84 5.50
N GLY A 27 0.67 15.26 5.17
CA GLY A 27 0.77 14.22 4.14
C GLY A 27 -0.03 12.96 4.48
N MET A 28 0.06 12.49 5.73
CA MET A 28 -0.72 11.35 6.22
C MET A 28 -2.24 11.61 6.18
N LEU A 29 -2.67 12.83 6.52
CA LEU A 29 -4.08 13.20 6.49
C LEU A 29 -4.61 13.21 5.05
N ILE A 30 -3.84 13.74 4.10
CA ILE A 30 -4.17 13.72 2.67
C ILE A 30 -4.33 12.28 2.17
N LEU A 31 -3.38 11.39 2.49
CA LEU A 31 -3.47 9.97 2.15
C LEU A 31 -4.74 9.32 2.72
N TYR A 32 -5.05 9.59 3.98
CA TYR A 32 -6.24 9.05 4.64
C TYR A 32 -7.54 9.51 3.95
N VAL A 33 -7.63 10.79 3.59
CA VAL A 33 -8.78 11.34 2.85
C VAL A 33 -8.90 10.67 1.47
N MET A 34 -7.80 10.50 0.74
CA MET A 34 -7.79 9.85 -0.57
C MET A 34 -8.28 8.39 -0.49
N VAL A 35 -7.85 7.66 0.54
CA VAL A 35 -8.32 6.29 0.81
C VAL A 35 -9.81 6.27 1.13
N ILE A 36 -10.30 7.16 2.01
CA ILE A 36 -11.74 7.23 2.33
C ILE A 36 -12.56 7.47 1.07
N ILE A 37 -12.18 8.45 0.24
CA ILE A 37 -12.90 8.74 -0.99
C ILE A 37 -12.89 7.51 -1.90
N GLY A 38 -11.77 6.80 -2.01
CA GLY A 38 -11.64 5.55 -2.79
C GLY A 38 -12.58 4.45 -2.32
N LEU A 39 -12.67 4.25 -1.01
CA LEU A 39 -13.55 3.25 -0.42
C LEU A 39 -15.02 3.63 -0.56
N VAL A 40 -15.36 4.91 -0.40
CA VAL A 40 -16.73 5.42 -0.56
C VAL A 40 -17.17 5.23 -2.02
N ILE A 41 -16.36 5.66 -2.99
CA ILE A 41 -16.67 5.48 -4.41
C ILE A 41 -16.78 3.98 -4.74
N GLY A 42 -15.85 3.15 -4.26
CA GLY A 42 -15.90 1.71 -4.47
C GLY A 42 -17.14 1.03 -3.88
N ARG A 43 -17.80 1.64 -2.88
CA ARG A 43 -19.05 1.13 -2.29
C ARG A 43 -20.31 1.62 -3.01
N PHE A 44 -20.27 2.77 -3.66
CA PHE A 44 -21.38 3.31 -4.44
C PHE A 44 -21.35 2.88 -5.92
N CYS A 45 -20.19 2.47 -6.44
CA CYS A 45 -20.07 2.08 -7.82
C CYS A 45 -20.56 0.63 -8.05
N PRO A 46 -21.41 0.36 -9.06
CA PRO A 46 -21.94 -0.97 -9.35
C PRO A 46 -20.97 -1.90 -10.10
N PHE A 47 -19.72 -1.46 -10.34
CA PHE A 47 -18.70 -2.24 -11.04
C PHE A 47 -17.89 -3.12 -10.08
N TYR A 48 -17.56 -4.35 -10.51
CA TYR A 48 -16.89 -5.40 -9.71
C TYR A 48 -15.40 -5.14 -9.43
N LEU A 49 -14.95 -3.90 -9.37
CA LEU A 49 -13.56 -3.58 -9.08
C LEU A 49 -13.29 -3.69 -7.58
N PRO A 50 -12.21 -4.39 -7.16
CA PRO A 50 -11.78 -4.38 -5.77
C PRO A 50 -11.60 -2.95 -5.25
N SER A 51 -11.95 -2.69 -3.99
CA SER A 51 -11.86 -1.34 -3.41
C SER A 51 -10.44 -0.75 -3.51
N VAL A 52 -9.41 -1.60 -3.51
CA VAL A 52 -8.00 -1.21 -3.68
C VAL A 52 -7.76 -0.56 -5.05
N ALA A 53 -8.41 -1.04 -6.11
CA ALA A 53 -8.29 -0.45 -7.45
C ALA A 53 -8.88 0.97 -7.49
N TRP A 54 -10.02 1.19 -6.82
CA TRP A 54 -10.62 2.52 -6.69
C TRP A 54 -9.73 3.49 -5.91
N VAL A 55 -9.13 3.04 -4.81
CA VAL A 55 -8.18 3.85 -4.03
C VAL A 55 -6.96 4.23 -4.86
N SER A 56 -6.42 3.30 -5.66
CA SER A 56 -5.29 3.59 -6.56
C SER A 56 -5.67 4.60 -7.64
N LEU A 57 -6.84 4.44 -8.27
CA LEU A 57 -7.31 5.34 -9.32
C LEU A 57 -7.45 6.79 -8.82
N ILE A 58 -8.06 6.97 -7.64
CA ILE A 58 -8.22 8.30 -7.04
C ILE A 58 -6.86 8.88 -6.67
N SER A 59 -5.96 8.05 -6.15
CA SER A 59 -4.60 8.49 -5.84
C SER A 59 -3.85 9.00 -7.06
N ILE A 60 -3.98 8.30 -8.18
CA ILE A 60 -3.41 8.72 -9.46
C ILE A 60 -4.05 10.05 -9.90
N ILE A 61 -5.37 10.16 -9.90
CA ILE A 61 -6.07 11.39 -10.33
C ILE A 61 -5.64 12.61 -9.51
N ALA A 62 -5.50 12.47 -8.19
CA ALA A 62 -5.09 13.55 -7.30
C ALA A 62 -3.62 13.96 -7.47
N THR A 63 -2.78 13.10 -8.05
CA THR A 63 -1.35 13.35 -8.29
C THR A 63 -1.05 13.74 -9.73
N LEU A 64 -2.04 13.77 -10.62
CA LEU A 64 -1.85 14.20 -12.01
C LEU A 64 -1.52 15.71 -12.12
N PRO A 65 -0.70 16.11 -13.11
CA PRO A 65 -0.32 17.51 -13.34
C PRO A 65 -1.52 18.43 -13.66
N PHE A 66 -2.66 17.87 -14.04
CA PHE A 66 -3.89 18.60 -14.34
C PHE A 66 -4.77 18.88 -13.11
N PHE A 67 -4.53 18.21 -11.98
CA PHE A 67 -5.36 18.35 -10.78
C PHE A 67 -5.02 19.63 -9.99
N PRO A 68 -6.00 20.47 -9.62
CA PRO A 68 -5.74 21.70 -8.87
C PRO A 68 -5.13 21.38 -7.49
N GLY A 69 -3.96 21.93 -7.21
CA GLY A 69 -3.25 21.70 -5.95
C GLY A 69 -2.36 20.46 -5.92
N ASN A 70 -2.10 19.81 -7.06
CA ASN A 70 -1.20 18.64 -7.15
C ASN A 70 0.20 18.86 -6.55
N GLY A 71 0.82 20.02 -6.77
CA GLY A 71 2.19 20.28 -6.33
C GLY A 71 2.27 20.37 -4.82
N TRP A 72 1.22 20.90 -4.19
CA TRP A 72 1.09 20.91 -2.73
C TRP A 72 0.84 19.50 -2.20
N ILE A 73 -0.05 18.72 -2.84
CA ILE A 73 -0.30 17.32 -2.47
C ILE A 73 0.98 16.50 -2.56
N ILE A 74 1.68 16.55 -3.70
CA ILE A 74 2.92 15.79 -3.93
C ILE A 74 4.01 16.19 -2.94
N ALA A 75 4.19 17.49 -2.67
CA ALA A 75 5.18 17.96 -1.70
C ALA A 75 4.91 17.39 -0.29
N ARG A 76 3.64 17.36 0.15
CA ARG A 76 3.28 16.80 1.45
C ARG A 76 3.33 15.27 1.48
N LEU A 77 3.05 14.61 0.36
CA LEU A 77 3.19 13.16 0.25
C LEU A 77 4.66 12.72 0.27
N ALA A 78 5.58 13.54 -0.23
CA ALA A 78 7.02 13.26 -0.22
C ALA A 78 7.62 13.27 1.20
N GLU A 79 7.00 13.99 2.14
CA GLU A 79 7.39 14.03 3.55
C GLU A 79 6.92 12.79 4.34
N VAL A 80 6.11 11.92 3.72
CA VAL A 80 5.59 10.70 4.36
C VAL A 80 6.49 9.51 4.05
N ASP A 81 7.02 8.88 5.10
CA ASP A 81 7.62 7.55 4.97
C ASP A 81 6.53 6.48 4.85
N PHE A 82 6.26 6.05 3.62
CA PHE A 82 5.29 4.98 3.35
C PHE A 82 5.71 3.62 3.92
N LEU A 83 7.01 3.32 4.00
CA LEU A 83 7.49 2.04 4.54
C LEU A 83 7.25 1.95 6.05
N ALA A 84 7.38 3.07 6.75
CA ALA A 84 7.05 3.17 8.17
C ALA A 84 5.57 2.82 8.46
N VAL A 85 4.66 3.13 7.53
CA VAL A 85 3.23 2.78 7.64
C VAL A 85 2.97 1.31 7.31
N VAL A 86 3.66 0.75 6.32
CA VAL A 86 3.44 -0.63 5.87
C VAL A 86 3.98 -1.66 6.88
N THR A 87 5.09 -1.35 7.56
CA THR A 87 5.75 -2.24 8.53
C THR A 87 4.80 -2.80 9.62
N PRO A 88 4.04 -1.97 10.37
CA PRO A 88 3.12 -2.49 11.37
C PRO A 88 1.95 -3.27 10.77
N VAL A 89 1.51 -2.94 9.55
CA VAL A 89 0.45 -3.67 8.85
C VAL A 89 0.92 -5.07 8.48
N LEU A 90 2.14 -5.20 7.94
CA LEU A 90 2.73 -6.51 7.63
C LEU A 90 3.01 -7.33 8.89
N ALA A 91 3.48 -6.70 9.96
CA ALA A 91 3.66 -7.37 11.25
C ALA A 91 2.34 -7.91 11.80
N TYR A 92 1.27 -7.10 11.77
CA TYR A 92 -0.07 -7.54 12.17
C TYR A 92 -0.59 -8.66 11.26
N ALA A 93 -0.42 -8.54 9.95
CA ALA A 93 -0.82 -9.58 9.00
C ALA A 93 -0.12 -10.91 9.28
N GLY A 94 1.17 -10.89 9.64
CA GLY A 94 1.92 -12.07 10.06
C GLY A 94 1.45 -12.66 11.39
N LEU A 95 1.13 -11.81 12.37
CA LEU A 95 0.62 -12.24 13.68
C LEU A 95 -0.85 -12.72 13.63
N ALA A 96 -1.64 -12.23 12.68
CA ALA A 96 -3.03 -12.61 12.49
C ALA A 96 -3.21 -14.00 11.84
N LEU A 97 -2.12 -14.65 11.43
CA LEU A 97 -2.16 -15.99 10.85
C LEU A 97 -2.64 -17.01 11.89
N THR A 98 -3.72 -17.71 11.56
CA THR A 98 -4.32 -18.76 12.39
C THR A 98 -3.49 -20.05 12.27
N GLY A 99 -3.50 -20.92 13.29
CA GLY A 99 -2.76 -22.19 13.28
C GLY A 99 -3.07 -23.10 12.06
N ARG A 100 -4.29 -23.04 11.50
CA ARG A 100 -4.66 -23.75 10.28
C ARG A 100 -3.93 -23.23 9.04
N GLU A 101 -3.76 -21.91 8.93
CA GLU A 101 -3.05 -21.26 7.82
C GLU A 101 -1.57 -21.61 7.91
N PHE A 102 -0.99 -21.60 9.12
CA PHE A 102 0.39 -22.02 9.35
C PHE A 102 0.64 -23.49 8.96
N ALA A 103 -0.29 -24.39 9.27
CA ALA A 103 -0.22 -25.80 8.86
C ALA A 103 -0.28 -25.97 7.33
N MET A 104 -1.16 -25.23 6.66
CA MET A 104 -1.25 -25.17 5.18
C MET A 104 0.04 -24.64 4.55
N PHE A 105 0.61 -23.57 5.12
CA PHE A 105 1.90 -23.02 4.70
C PHE A 105 3.04 -24.02 4.85
N LYS A 106 3.07 -24.80 5.94
CA LYS A 106 4.12 -25.83 6.13
C LYS A 106 4.04 -26.93 5.06
N GLN A 107 2.84 -27.33 4.65
CA GLN A 107 2.67 -28.37 3.63
C GLN A 107 2.91 -27.84 2.20
N THR A 108 2.55 -26.58 1.93
CA THR A 108 2.57 -25.99 0.58
C THR A 108 3.75 -25.05 0.35
N GLY A 109 4.52 -24.70 1.39
CA GLY A 109 5.48 -23.61 1.40
C GLY A 109 6.56 -23.73 0.33
N TRP A 110 7.13 -24.92 0.14
CA TRP A 110 8.13 -25.14 -0.90
C TRP A 110 7.59 -24.90 -2.31
N LYS A 111 6.34 -25.29 -2.59
CA LYS A 111 5.69 -25.02 -3.87
C LYS A 111 5.45 -23.53 -4.05
N LEU A 112 5.08 -22.81 -2.98
CA LEU A 112 4.85 -21.37 -3.01
C LEU A 112 6.13 -20.60 -3.35
N VAL A 113 7.29 -21.00 -2.81
CA VAL A 113 8.59 -20.39 -3.15
C VAL A 113 8.89 -20.53 -4.64
N ILE A 114 8.71 -21.73 -5.21
CA ILE A 114 8.93 -21.98 -6.64
C ILE A 114 7.97 -21.13 -7.49
N VAL A 115 6.68 -21.10 -7.13
CA VAL A 115 5.68 -20.28 -7.85
C VAL A 115 6.03 -18.81 -7.77
N ALA A 116 6.44 -18.30 -6.60
CA ALA A 116 6.85 -16.91 -6.44
C ALA A 116 8.05 -16.55 -7.31
N LEU A 117 9.09 -17.41 -7.35
CA LEU A 117 10.24 -17.22 -8.24
C LEU A 117 9.82 -17.18 -9.70
N LEU A 118 9.01 -18.13 -10.16
CA LEU A 118 8.53 -18.15 -11.54
C LEU A 118 7.68 -16.92 -11.90
N VAL A 119 6.80 -16.48 -11.01
CA VAL A 119 5.94 -15.29 -11.22
C VAL A 119 6.78 -14.02 -11.26
N PHE A 120 7.72 -13.84 -10.33
CA PHE A 120 8.59 -12.66 -10.34
C PHE A 120 9.52 -12.63 -11.56
N THR A 121 10.15 -13.76 -11.89
CA THR A 121 10.98 -13.87 -13.10
C THR A 121 10.15 -13.63 -14.36
N GLY A 122 8.96 -14.23 -14.47
CA GLY A 122 8.07 -14.05 -15.62
C GLY A 122 7.60 -12.60 -15.78
N THR A 123 7.20 -11.94 -14.68
CA THR A 123 6.77 -10.53 -14.71
C THR A 123 7.91 -9.60 -15.09
N PHE A 124 9.12 -9.85 -14.56
CA PHE A 124 10.32 -9.07 -14.89
C PHE A 124 10.71 -9.24 -16.36
N ILE A 125 10.81 -10.48 -16.85
CA ILE A 125 11.16 -10.76 -18.26
C ILE A 125 10.09 -10.18 -19.18
N GLY A 126 8.80 -10.35 -18.87
CA GLY A 126 7.72 -9.77 -19.67
C GLY A 126 7.83 -8.25 -19.77
N SER A 127 8.07 -7.57 -18.63
CA SER A 127 8.27 -6.12 -18.60
C SER A 127 9.53 -5.71 -19.37
N ALA A 128 10.63 -6.46 -19.27
CA ALA A 128 11.88 -6.21 -19.98
C ALA A 128 11.72 -6.38 -21.50
N VAL A 129 10.97 -7.40 -21.95
CA VAL A 129 10.67 -7.61 -23.38
C VAL A 129 9.83 -6.45 -23.93
N VAL A 130 8.78 -6.03 -23.23
CA VAL A 130 7.96 -4.87 -23.66
C VAL A 130 8.83 -3.62 -23.73
N ALA A 131 9.68 -3.38 -22.73
CA ALA A 131 10.61 -2.26 -22.74
C ALA A 131 11.58 -2.32 -23.92
N HIS A 132 12.06 -3.52 -24.30
CA HIS A 132 12.98 -3.70 -25.41
C HIS A 132 12.31 -3.57 -26.79
N VAL A 133 11.02 -3.88 -26.89
CA VAL A 133 10.24 -3.72 -28.14
C VAL A 133 9.82 -2.27 -28.37
N MET A 134 9.62 -1.49 -27.29
CA MET A 134 9.23 -0.08 -27.37
C MET A 134 10.41 0.90 -27.53
N LEU A 135 11.65 0.42 -27.42
CA LEU A 135 12.89 1.19 -27.52
C LEU A 135 13.45 1.12 -28.94
#